data_AF-A0A1S3HCQ5-F1
#
_entry.id   AF-A0A1S3HCQ5-F1
#
_cell.length_a   1.000
_cell.length_b   1.000
_cell.length_c   1.000
_cell.angle_alpha   90.00
_cell.angle_beta   90.00
_cell.angle_gamma   90.00
#
_symmetry.space_group_name_H-M   'P 1'
#
loop_
_entity.id
_entity.type
_entity.pdbx_description
1 polymer ?
#
loop_
_entity_poly.entity_id
_entity_poly.type
_entity_poly.pdbx_seq_one_letter_code
_entity_poly.pdbx_strand_id
1 'polypeptide(L)'
;MEEHVEDDQCSKNFGDSSKAMEKEAALRIWKRSLQFGLRYTEMLSDGDSVAYSAVCHANPYGDVTISKLECVNHAPKRMGTALREMSKEACLGGRAPKEFWRLF
;
A
#
# COMPACT_ATOMS: atom_id res chain seq x y z
N MET A 1 -6.56 30.74 -18.97
CA MET A 1 -5.27 30.11 -18.67
C MET A 1 -4.93 30.55 -17.27
N GLU A 2 -5.18 29.69 -16.28
CA GLU A 2 -4.70 29.94 -14.92
C GLU A 2 -3.22 29.55 -14.88
N GLU A 3 -2.39 30.51 -14.49
CA GLU A 3 -0.95 30.41 -14.36
C GLU A 3 -0.65 29.59 -13.09
N HIS A 4 -0.05 28.41 -13.24
CA HIS A 4 0.50 27.67 -12.11
C HIS A 4 1.76 28.40 -11.65
N VAL A 5 1.69 29.05 -10.48
CA VAL A 5 2.86 29.58 -9.79
C VAL A 5 3.68 28.41 -9.28
N GLU A 6 4.83 28.16 -9.90
CA GLU A 6 5.83 27.19 -9.43
C GLU A 6 6.63 27.83 -8.29
N ASP A 7 6.23 27.56 -7.04
CA ASP A 7 7.11 27.73 -5.89
C ASP A 7 8.10 26.54 -5.89
N ASP A 8 9.34 26.78 -6.30
CA ASP A 8 10.44 25.80 -6.38
C ASP A 8 10.87 25.18 -5.02
N GLN A 9 10.10 25.39 -3.96
CA GLN A 9 10.38 24.85 -2.64
C GLN A 9 9.74 23.48 -2.46
N CYS A 10 10.49 22.43 -2.84
CA CYS A 10 10.13 21.06 -2.48
C CYS A 10 10.16 20.88 -0.95
N SER A 11 8.99 20.76 -0.33
CA SER A 11 8.82 20.44 1.10
C SER A 11 9.11 18.96 1.42
N LYS A 12 10.30 18.48 1.07
CA LYS A 12 10.67 17.07 1.26
C LYS A 12 10.73 16.74 2.76
N ASN A 13 9.84 15.85 3.20
CA ASN A 13 9.70 15.46 4.61
C ASN A 13 10.21 14.03 4.92
N PHE A 14 10.72 13.33 3.89
CA PHE A 14 11.20 11.96 4.00
C PHE A 14 12.30 11.66 2.97
N GLY A 15 13.34 10.91 3.38
CA GLY A 15 14.57 10.72 2.60
C GLY A 15 14.71 9.37 1.90
N ASP A 16 14.01 8.33 2.36
CA ASP A 16 14.20 6.94 1.93
C ASP A 16 13.17 6.49 0.87
N SER A 17 13.24 5.21 0.49
CA SER A 17 12.34 4.56 -0.46
C SER A 17 10.85 4.74 -0.13
N SER A 18 9.97 4.61 -1.13
CA SER A 18 8.51 4.66 -0.94
C SER A 18 8.03 3.66 0.12
N LYS A 19 8.58 2.44 0.14
CA LYS A 19 8.23 1.43 1.15
C LYS A 19 8.58 1.87 2.57
N ALA A 20 9.73 2.52 2.72
CA ALA A 20 10.15 3.08 4.01
C ALA A 20 9.26 4.27 4.41
N MET A 21 8.87 5.10 3.44
CA MET A 21 7.97 6.23 3.66
C MET A 21 6.60 5.77 4.15
N GLU A 22 6.02 4.76 3.50
CA GLU A 22 4.73 4.17 3.88
C GLU A 22 4.77 3.60 5.30
N LYS A 23 5.84 2.86 5.64
CA LYS A 23 6.06 2.33 6.97
C LYS A 23 6.12 3.45 8.03
N GLU A 24 6.93 4.47 7.78
CA GLU A 24 7.12 5.59 8.72
C GLU A 24 5.85 6.44 8.87
N ALA A 25 5.13 6.67 7.77
CA ALA A 25 3.85 7.36 7.79
C ALA A 25 2.81 6.59 8.62
N ALA A 26 2.70 5.28 8.43
CA ALA A 26 1.80 4.43 9.22
C ALA A 26 2.14 4.51 10.71
N LEU A 27 3.41 4.32 11.09
CA LEU A 27 3.82 4.43 12.50
C LEU A 27 3.48 5.79 13.12
N ARG A 28 3.70 6.89 12.40
CA ARG A 28 3.39 8.25 12.87
C ARG A 28 1.89 8.44 13.08
N ILE A 29 1.06 8.04 12.13
CA ILE A 29 -0.40 8.20 12.21
C ILE A 29 -0.97 7.39 13.38
N TRP A 30 -0.55 6.14 13.53
CA TRP A 30 -1.04 5.25 14.58
C TRP A 30 -0.62 5.70 15.98
N LYS A 31 0.62 6.16 16.16
CA LYS A 31 1.05 6.73 17.44
C LYS A 31 0.34 8.05 17.76
N ARG A 32 0.10 8.88 16.74
CA ARG A 32 -0.56 10.19 16.91
C ARG A 32 -2.04 10.03 17.27
N SER A 33 -2.71 8.96 16.87
CA SER A 33 -4.13 8.74 17.18
C SER A 33 -4.43 8.78 18.69
N LEU A 34 -3.48 8.34 19.52
CA LEU A 34 -3.57 8.39 20.99
C LEU A 34 -3.74 9.82 21.51
N GLN A 35 -3.10 10.80 20.87
CA GLN A 35 -3.22 12.21 21.24
C GLN A 35 -4.63 12.76 20.97
N PHE A 36 -5.38 12.10 20.09
CA PHE A 36 -6.77 12.44 19.76
C PHE A 36 -7.79 11.51 20.42
N GLY A 37 -7.36 10.59 21.29
CA GLY A 37 -8.26 9.63 21.94
C GLY A 37 -8.86 8.58 20.98
N LEU A 38 -8.24 8.36 19.82
CA LEU A 38 -8.69 7.40 18.80
C LEU A 38 -7.80 6.16 18.79
N ARG A 39 -8.41 4.99 18.61
CA ARG A 39 -7.71 3.73 18.35
C ARG A 39 -8.19 3.12 17.04
N TYR A 40 -7.26 2.82 16.14
CA TYR A 40 -7.56 2.05 14.95
C TYR A 40 -7.55 0.55 15.26
N THR A 41 -8.52 -0.20 14.73
CA THR A 41 -8.64 -1.64 14.94
C THR A 41 -8.29 -2.45 13.69
N GLU A 42 -8.37 -1.81 12.52
CA GLU A 42 -8.21 -2.46 11.22
C GLU A 42 -7.28 -1.63 10.33
N MET A 43 -6.44 -2.32 9.56
CA MET A 43 -5.53 -1.71 8.60
C MET A 43 -5.74 -2.32 7.22
N LEU A 44 -6.24 -1.52 6.28
CA LEU A 44 -6.24 -1.89 4.86
C LEU A 44 -4.84 -1.74 4.29
N SER A 45 -4.28 -2.82 3.75
CA SER A 45 -2.95 -2.79 3.16
C SER A 45 -2.82 -3.76 2.00
N ASP A 46 -1.75 -3.60 1.24
CA ASP A 46 -1.41 -4.52 0.16
C ASP A 46 -0.87 -5.86 0.69
N GLY A 47 -0.93 -6.91 -0.14
CA GLY A 47 -0.57 -8.29 0.23
C GLY A 47 0.77 -8.41 0.96
N ASP A 48 1.79 -7.68 0.48
CA ASP A 48 3.15 -7.68 1.02
C ASP A 48 3.52 -6.36 1.72
N SER A 49 2.60 -5.79 2.52
CA SER A 49 2.85 -4.53 3.21
C SER A 49 3.79 -4.68 4.43
N VAL A 50 4.97 -4.07 4.34
CA VAL A 50 5.91 -3.92 5.48
C VAL A 50 5.35 -2.97 6.55
N ALA A 51 4.42 -2.08 6.18
CA ALA A 51 3.82 -1.11 7.09
C ALA A 51 2.92 -1.80 8.13
N TYR A 52 2.11 -2.80 7.74
CA TYR A 52 1.29 -3.57 8.69
C TYR A 52 2.15 -4.25 9.75
N SER A 53 3.18 -4.98 9.34
CA SER A 53 4.10 -5.64 10.26
C SER A 53 4.77 -4.64 11.22
N ALA A 54 5.15 -3.46 10.72
CA ALA A 54 5.73 -2.43 11.56
C ALA A 54 4.75 -1.88 12.61
N VAL A 55 3.50 -1.64 12.23
CA VAL A 55 2.44 -1.20 13.14
C VAL A 55 2.16 -2.25 14.21
N CYS A 56 2.03 -3.52 13.83
CA CYS A 56 1.85 -4.61 14.80
C CYS A 56 3.02 -4.72 15.78
N HIS A 57 4.26 -4.66 15.30
CA HIS A 57 5.45 -4.66 16.17
C HIS A 57 5.52 -3.44 17.09
N ALA A 58 5.10 -2.27 16.60
CA ALA A 58 5.06 -1.07 17.41
C ALA A 58 4.02 -1.13 18.54
N ASN A 59 3.05 -2.05 18.43
CA ASN A 59 1.97 -2.29 19.38
C ASN A 59 1.44 -0.99 20.03
N PRO A 60 0.89 -0.06 19.24
CA PRO A 60 0.61 1.30 19.69
C PRO A 60 -0.45 1.36 20.80
N TYR A 61 -1.28 0.32 20.94
CA TYR A 61 -2.41 0.30 21.87
C TYR A 61 -2.27 -0.72 22.99
N GLY A 62 -1.37 -1.70 22.89
CA GLY A 62 -1.12 -2.68 23.96
C GLY A 62 -2.15 -3.81 24.00
N ASP A 63 -3.40 -3.47 24.31
CA ASP A 63 -4.52 -4.40 24.52
C ASP A 63 -5.39 -4.64 23.28
N VAL A 64 -5.22 -3.83 22.23
CA VAL A 64 -6.02 -3.90 21.01
C VAL A 64 -5.27 -4.66 19.92
N THR A 65 -5.85 -5.77 19.47
CA THR A 65 -5.39 -6.49 18.28
C THR A 65 -5.75 -5.72 17.01
N ILE A 66 -4.78 -5.56 16.12
CA ILE A 66 -4.94 -4.86 14.84
C ILE A 66 -5.13 -5.90 13.74
N SER A 67 -6.27 -5.86 13.04
CA SER A 67 -6.60 -6.78 11.96
C SER A 67 -6.14 -6.25 10.60
N LYS A 68 -5.55 -7.12 9.77
CA LYS A 68 -5.21 -6.78 8.38
C LYS A 68 -6.41 -6.98 7.47
N LEU A 69 -6.74 -5.96 6.68
CA LEU A 69 -7.65 -6.06 5.54
C LEU A 69 -6.81 -6.05 4.25
N GLU A 70 -7.14 -6.95 3.33
CA GLU A 70 -6.44 -7.09 2.05
C GLU A 70 -7.09 -6.23 0.96
N CYS A 71 -6.27 -5.58 0.15
CA CYS A 71 -6.77 -4.78 -0.96
C CYS A 71 -7.31 -5.69 -2.09
N VAL A 72 -8.60 -5.53 -2.45
CA VAL A 72 -9.24 -6.30 -3.52
C VAL A 72 -8.53 -6.12 -4.87
N ASN A 73 -7.99 -4.94 -5.17
CA ASN A 73 -7.28 -4.69 -6.44
C ASN A 73 -5.99 -5.52 -6.57
N HIS A 74 -5.44 -6.04 -5.47
CA HIS A 74 -4.25 -6.89 -5.53
C HIS A 74 -4.57 -8.33 -5.96
N ALA A 75 -5.76 -8.84 -5.64
CA ALA A 75 -6.14 -10.21 -5.97
C ALA A 75 -6.16 -10.46 -7.52
N PRO A 76 -6.78 -9.60 -8.35
CA PRO A 76 -6.71 -9.70 -9.80
C PRO A 76 -5.29 -9.59 -10.36
N LYS A 77 -4.42 -8.76 -9.77
CA LYS A 77 -3.02 -8.62 -10.20
C LYS A 77 -2.21 -9.90 -9.95
N ARG A 78 -2.38 -10.53 -8.79
CA ARG A 78 -1.76 -11.82 -8.48
C ARG A 78 -2.24 -12.92 -9.41
N MET A 79 -3.55 -13.02 -9.63
CA MET A 79 -4.13 -13.98 -10.57
C MET A 79 -3.61 -13.76 -12.00
N GLY A 80 -3.57 -12.50 -12.45
CA GLY A 80 -3.04 -12.15 -13.77
C GLY A 80 -1.56 -12.51 -13.93
N THR A 81 -0.76 -12.40 -12.86
CA THR A 81 0.65 -12.81 -12.87
C THR A 81 0.79 -14.32 -12.96
N ALA A 82 0.07 -15.07 -12.12
CA ALA A 82 0.09 -16.54 -12.13
C ALA A 82 -0.37 -17.11 -13.48
N LEU A 83 -1.42 -16.54 -14.08
CA LEU A 83 -1.89 -16.95 -15.42
C LEU A 83 -0.83 -16.73 -16.50
N ARG A 84 -0.06 -15.65 -16.43
CA ARG A 84 1.03 -15.37 -17.39
C ARG A 84 2.23 -16.27 -17.20
N GLU A 85 2.53 -16.67 -15.96
CA GLU A 85 3.58 -17.66 -15.68
C GLU A 85 3.19 -19.01 -16.27
N MET A 86 1.98 -19.48 -15.99
CA MET A 86 1.45 -20.72 -16.59
C MET A 86 1.38 -20.65 -18.12
N SER A 87 1.00 -19.51 -18.71
CA SER A 87 0.94 -19.39 -20.19
C SER A 87 2.33 -19.46 -20.83
N LYS A 88 3.35 -18.93 -20.16
CA LYS A 88 4.75 -19.00 -20.62
C LYS A 88 5.26 -20.44 -20.53
N GLU A 89 4.97 -21.13 -19.44
CA GLU A 89 5.36 -22.54 -19.24
C GLU A 89 4.64 -23.48 -20.21
N ALA A 90 3.37 -23.20 -20.52
CA ALA A 90 2.56 -23.98 -21.44
C ALA A 90 2.73 -23.57 -22.92
N CYS A 91 3.59 -22.60 -23.24
CA CYS A 91 3.76 -22.02 -24.59
C CYS A 91 2.43 -21.56 -25.24
N LEU A 92 1.44 -21.17 -24.44
CA LEU A 92 0.13 -20.71 -24.91
C LEU A 92 0.24 -19.21 -25.26
N GLY A 93 0.53 -18.91 -26.52
CA GLY A 93 0.70 -17.55 -27.01
C GLY A 93 -0.60 -16.75 -27.05
N GLY A 94 -0.90 -15.97 -26.01
CA GLY A 94 -2.01 -15.01 -26.00
C GLY A 94 -1.72 -13.80 -25.11
N ARG A 95 -1.73 -12.58 -25.67
CA ARG A 95 -1.64 -11.34 -24.90
C ARG A 95 -3.05 -10.83 -24.58
N ALA A 96 -3.37 -10.65 -23.31
CA ALA A 96 -4.61 -9.97 -22.90
C ALA A 96 -4.63 -8.51 -23.41
N PRO A 97 -5.78 -7.98 -23.86
CA PRO A 97 -5.91 -6.61 -24.35
C PRO A 97 -5.44 -5.59 -23.30
N LYS A 98 -4.76 -4.52 -23.75
CA LYS A 98 -4.23 -3.46 -22.87
C LYS A 98 -5.33 -2.78 -22.03
N GLU A 99 -6.55 -2.74 -22.54
CA GLU A 99 -7.72 -2.14 -21.89
C GLU A 99 -8.21 -2.90 -20.64
N PHE A 100 -7.93 -4.21 -20.54
CA PHE A 100 -8.28 -5.02 -19.36
C PHE A 100 -7.56 -4.52 -18.09
N TRP A 101 -6.42 -3.84 -18.26
CA TRP A 101 -5.57 -3.34 -17.17
C TRP A 101 -5.91 -1.92 -16.73
N ARG A 102 -6.78 -1.18 -17.45
CA ARG A 102 -7.24 0.15 -17.01
C ARG A 102 -8.21 0.09 -15.83
N LEU A 103 -8.67 -1.10 -15.47
CA LEU A 103 -9.64 -1.37 -14.41
C LEU A 103 -8.99 -1.85 -13.09
N PHE A 104 -7.64 -1.95 -13.02
CA PHE A 104 -6.91 -2.48 -11.86
C PHE A 104 -5.64 -1.68 -11.51
#